data_AF-A0AA49GKD5-F1
#
_entry.id   AF-A0AA49GKD5-F1
#
_cell.length_a   1.000
_cell.length_b   1.000
_cell.length_c   1.000
_cell.angle_alpha   90.00
_cell.angle_beta   90.00
_cell.angle_gamma   90.00
#
_symmetry.space_group_name_H-M   'P 1'
#
loop_
_entity.id
_entity.type
_entity.pdbx_description
1 polymer ?
#
loop_
_entity_poly.entity_id
_entity_poly.type
_entity_poly.pdbx_seq_one_letter_code
_entity_poly.pdbx_strand_id
1 'polypeptide(L)'
;MLHRYCFMLMLMGISGLPQSAWADSSRPEVLSLRKRITAFTVNADSSRLLSEDRFQIGIWAQMENGKLRKTLGLNQGWLSWNRFEVKVEHGYFRHGWVYFDREAVYREGHSIRMNISVKDNPALTQDYEIVIPYLIAFSLDYGGKAMLTPGRNIPLMMDAHFSNGEHYFIPNVRRTQLINPKEFIVDVMGTPYTLDEAYLPAYYCEPVPEFTLRAQWLRNPELCEDVSIPISYRATYRWSFSGSDAFDGSSGSDSSIDGSDGSNGSDGSDGRDGDDLKVYVQSFTYEGVEFLRVRLGSHQKLLLQSSLGVLHLYTLGGDGGDGGDGGDGYDRDDAEKNSDGGDGGDGGDGGDGGDVLILTNAGTDWLDSAIIIHNSGGDGGDGGDDGDAGHGGSDGSDGSDGSDGSSGGNPDIELVSPSTLEQHFGECVL
;
A
#
# COMPACT_ATOMS: atom_id res chain seq x y z
N MET A 1 6.25 2.44 -17.32
CA MET A 1 7.11 2.05 -18.47
C MET A 1 8.22 1.13 -17.99
N LEU A 2 8.22 -0.13 -18.42
CA LEU A 2 9.22 -1.14 -18.03
C LEU A 2 10.53 -0.95 -18.81
N HIS A 3 11.65 -0.77 -18.10
CA HIS A 3 13.00 -0.93 -18.66
C HIS A 3 13.45 -2.38 -18.51
N ARG A 4 13.57 -3.09 -19.64
CA ARG A 4 14.18 -4.42 -19.74
C ARG A 4 15.66 -4.29 -20.10
N TYR A 5 16.54 -4.76 -19.23
CA TYR A 5 17.95 -4.99 -19.54
C TYR A 5 18.10 -6.34 -20.28
N CYS A 6 18.48 -6.27 -21.55
CA CYS A 6 18.95 -7.41 -22.35
C CYS A 6 20.46 -7.58 -22.15
N PHE A 7 20.87 -8.69 -21.51
CA PHE A 7 22.27 -9.12 -21.51
C PHE A 7 22.51 -10.07 -22.69
N MET A 8 23.25 -9.57 -23.68
CA MET A 8 23.66 -10.27 -24.89
C MET A 8 25.00 -10.97 -24.62
N LEU A 9 25.00 -12.30 -24.51
CA LEU A 9 26.22 -13.10 -24.34
C LEU A 9 26.79 -13.43 -25.72
N MET A 10 27.96 -12.87 -26.02
CA MET A 10 28.72 -13.09 -27.25
C MET A 10 29.48 -14.43 -27.16
N LEU A 11 29.07 -15.42 -27.96
CA LEU A 11 29.79 -16.67 -28.18
C LEU A 11 30.84 -16.45 -29.28
N MET A 12 32.10 -16.30 -28.91
CA MET A 12 33.23 -16.41 -29.84
C MET A 12 33.78 -17.83 -29.82
N GLY A 13 33.70 -18.49 -30.97
CA GLY A 13 34.32 -19.78 -31.22
C GLY A 13 35.83 -19.65 -31.40
N ILE A 14 36.58 -20.51 -30.73
CA ILE A 14 37.99 -20.80 -31.05
C ILE A 14 38.08 -22.30 -31.33
N SER A 15 38.14 -22.62 -32.61
CA SER A 15 38.44 -23.93 -33.16
C SER A 15 39.95 -24.17 -33.18
N GLY A 16 40.38 -25.33 -32.69
CA GLY A 16 41.60 -26.00 -33.17
C GLY A 16 42.81 -25.92 -32.24
N LEU A 17 42.97 -26.94 -31.38
CA LEU A 17 44.29 -27.40 -30.93
C LEU A 17 44.30 -28.94 -30.84
N PRO A 18 45.41 -29.60 -31.20
CA PRO A 18 45.47 -31.04 -31.46
C PRO A 18 45.50 -31.90 -30.19
N GLN A 19 44.71 -32.98 -30.25
CA GLN A 19 44.87 -34.16 -29.39
C GLN A 19 46.25 -34.79 -29.59
N SER A 20 47.12 -34.70 -28.59
CA SER A 20 48.21 -35.67 -28.44
C SER A 20 48.60 -35.85 -26.97
N ALA A 21 48.32 -37.06 -26.50
CA ALA A 21 49.16 -37.91 -25.65
C ALA A 21 49.98 -37.24 -24.54
N TRP A 22 49.37 -37.11 -23.35
CA TRP A 22 50.05 -37.29 -22.06
C TRP A 22 49.17 -38.13 -21.14
N ALA A 23 49.18 -39.44 -21.39
CA ALA A 23 48.78 -40.43 -20.40
C ALA A 23 49.96 -40.61 -19.44
N ASP A 24 50.03 -39.79 -18.39
CA ASP A 24 50.88 -40.08 -17.24
C ASP A 24 50.02 -40.70 -16.13
N SER A 25 50.03 -42.03 -16.15
CA SER A 25 49.48 -42.93 -15.16
C SER A 25 50.39 -42.98 -13.93
N SER A 26 50.10 -42.17 -12.91
CA SER A 26 50.39 -42.47 -11.49
C SER A 26 50.25 -41.22 -10.61
N ARG A 27 49.10 -40.54 -10.65
CA ARG A 27 48.69 -39.87 -9.41
C ARG A 27 48.34 -40.99 -8.45
N PRO A 28 49.07 -41.17 -7.33
CA PRO A 28 48.63 -42.13 -6.33
C PRO A 28 47.19 -41.77 -6.04
N GLU A 29 46.32 -42.78 -6.09
CA GLU A 29 44.99 -42.69 -5.56
C GLU A 29 45.19 -42.31 -4.10
N VAL A 30 45.25 -40.99 -3.83
CA VAL A 30 45.06 -40.45 -2.50
C VAL A 30 43.57 -40.69 -2.28
N LEU A 31 43.24 -41.96 -2.04
CA LEU A 31 42.23 -42.42 -1.12
C LEU A 31 42.58 -41.68 0.17
N SER A 32 42.21 -40.39 0.19
CA SER A 32 42.25 -39.56 1.36
C SER A 32 41.56 -40.42 2.38
N LEU A 33 42.30 -40.86 3.40
CA LEU A 33 41.77 -41.59 4.53
C LEU A 33 40.70 -40.69 5.14
N ARG A 34 39.50 -40.72 4.57
CA ARG A 34 38.34 -39.97 5.00
C ARG A 34 37.97 -40.65 6.29
N LYS A 35 38.50 -40.11 7.38
CA LYS A 35 38.29 -40.61 8.72
C LYS A 35 36.79 -40.85 8.91
N ARG A 36 36.45 -42.03 9.39
CA ARG A 36 35.05 -42.45 9.57
C ARG A 36 34.42 -41.61 10.68
N ILE A 37 33.14 -41.33 10.53
CA ILE A 37 32.31 -40.73 11.58
C ILE A 37 31.80 -41.89 12.43
N THR A 38 32.03 -41.82 13.74
CA THR A 38 31.65 -42.89 14.68
C THR A 38 30.42 -42.53 15.50
N ALA A 39 30.17 -41.25 15.71
CA ALA A 39 28.97 -40.71 16.34
C ALA A 39 28.72 -39.29 15.83
N PHE A 40 27.48 -38.81 15.91
CA PHE A 40 27.18 -37.40 15.70
C PHE A 40 26.00 -36.93 16.54
N THR A 41 25.88 -35.62 16.69
CA THR A 41 24.74 -34.95 17.34
C THR A 41 24.29 -33.80 16.47
N VAL A 42 22.98 -33.65 16.33
CA VAL A 42 22.33 -32.57 15.58
C VAL A 42 22.05 -31.40 16.51
N ASN A 43 22.25 -30.19 16.02
CA ASN A 43 21.89 -28.94 16.67
C ASN A 43 21.09 -28.11 15.65
N ALA A 44 19.96 -27.54 16.08
CA ALA A 44 19.11 -26.71 15.25
C ALA A 44 18.98 -25.31 15.84
N ASP A 45 19.07 -24.29 14.99
CA ASP A 45 18.73 -22.92 15.36
C ASP A 45 17.22 -22.71 15.17
N SER A 46 16.47 -22.84 16.27
CA SER A 46 15.02 -22.67 16.27
C SER A 46 14.55 -21.22 16.33
N SER A 47 15.47 -20.25 16.49
CA SER A 47 15.13 -18.85 16.78
C SER A 47 14.33 -18.17 15.65
N ARG A 48 14.41 -18.70 14.43
CA ARG A 48 13.76 -18.15 13.23
C ARG A 48 12.47 -18.86 12.81
N LEU A 49 12.08 -19.94 13.51
CA LEU A 49 10.93 -20.76 13.12
C LEU A 49 9.59 -20.01 13.14
N LEU A 50 9.51 -18.91 13.89
CA LEU A 50 8.33 -18.05 13.93
C LEU A 50 8.11 -17.27 12.64
N SER A 51 9.18 -16.74 12.04
CA SER A 51 9.09 -15.80 10.92
C SER A 51 9.53 -16.38 9.57
N GLU A 52 10.19 -17.53 9.55
CA GLU A 52 10.72 -18.14 8.34
C GLU A 52 10.28 -19.61 8.20
N ASP A 53 9.96 -20.04 6.97
CA ASP A 53 9.68 -21.46 6.62
C ASP A 53 10.96 -22.26 6.36
N ARG A 54 12.01 -21.87 7.09
CA ARG A 54 13.32 -22.50 7.05
C ARG A 54 14.09 -22.20 8.32
N PHE A 55 15.02 -23.09 8.63
CA PHE A 55 15.94 -22.91 9.73
C PHE A 55 17.26 -23.62 9.44
N GLN A 56 18.31 -23.23 10.16
CA GLN A 56 19.62 -23.82 10.00
C GLN A 56 19.81 -24.96 10.99
N ILE A 57 20.38 -26.06 10.51
CA ILE A 57 20.86 -27.15 11.35
C ILE A 57 22.37 -27.29 11.20
N GLY A 58 23.00 -27.91 12.19
CA GLY A 58 24.41 -28.22 12.21
C GLY A 58 24.67 -29.56 12.89
N ILE A 59 25.77 -30.22 12.52
CA ILE A 59 26.13 -31.53 13.05
C ILE A 59 27.50 -31.46 13.70
N TRP A 60 27.58 -31.99 14.92
CA TRP A 60 28.81 -32.22 15.66
C TRP A 60 29.16 -33.70 15.53
N ALA A 61 30.15 -34.02 14.70
CA ALA A 61 30.55 -35.39 14.41
C ALA A 61 31.82 -35.75 15.19
N GLN A 62 31.79 -36.88 15.88
CA GLN A 62 32.96 -37.53 16.45
C GLN A 62 33.60 -38.42 15.37
N MET A 63 34.88 -38.17 15.12
CA MET A 63 35.66 -38.91 14.15
C MET A 63 36.34 -40.11 14.82
N GLU A 64 36.67 -41.15 14.06
CA GLU A 64 37.37 -42.36 14.54
C GLU A 64 38.67 -42.08 15.33
N ASN A 65 39.34 -40.96 15.05
CA ASN A 65 40.53 -40.52 15.78
C ASN A 65 40.23 -39.68 17.04
N GLY A 66 38.99 -39.72 17.54
CA GLY A 66 38.50 -39.00 18.71
C GLY A 66 38.25 -37.50 18.52
N LYS A 67 38.61 -36.90 17.38
CA LYS A 67 38.42 -35.45 17.14
C LYS A 67 36.95 -35.13 16.87
N LEU A 68 36.45 -34.04 17.45
CA LEU A 68 35.15 -33.46 17.11
C LEU A 68 35.28 -32.53 15.89
N ARG A 69 34.31 -32.61 14.97
CA ARG A 69 34.21 -31.74 13.78
C ARG A 69 32.78 -31.23 13.65
N LYS A 70 32.63 -30.00 13.15
CA LYS A 70 31.33 -29.37 12.91
C LYS A 70 31.07 -29.19 11.42
N THR A 71 29.82 -29.25 10.99
CA THR A 71 29.44 -29.00 9.59
C THR A 71 29.57 -27.53 9.20
N LEU A 72 29.82 -27.29 7.90
CA LEU A 72 29.83 -25.95 7.31
C LEU A 72 28.54 -25.19 7.63
N GLY A 73 28.67 -23.96 8.13
CA GLY A 73 27.55 -23.13 8.58
C GLY A 73 27.46 -22.97 10.11
N LEU A 74 28.06 -23.89 10.88
CA LEU A 74 28.34 -23.66 12.30
C LEU A 74 29.66 -22.89 12.47
N ASN A 75 29.81 -22.16 13.58
CA ASN A 75 31.06 -21.49 13.92
C ASN A 75 32.22 -22.51 13.94
N GLN A 76 33.27 -22.26 13.14
CA GLN A 76 34.43 -23.14 12.90
C GLN A 76 34.08 -24.51 12.30
N GLY A 77 32.98 -24.59 11.55
CA GLY A 77 32.58 -25.79 10.81
C GLY A 77 33.36 -25.97 9.51
N TRP A 78 33.89 -27.18 9.28
CA TRP A 78 34.62 -27.55 8.05
C TRP A 78 34.16 -28.89 7.48
N LEU A 79 33.28 -29.60 8.19
CA LEU A 79 32.77 -30.89 7.75
C LEU A 79 31.73 -30.65 6.63
N SER A 80 31.96 -31.27 5.47
CA SER A 80 31.05 -31.11 4.33
C SER A 80 29.71 -31.80 4.58
N TRP A 81 28.62 -31.11 4.22
CA TRP A 81 27.27 -31.67 4.19
C TRP A 81 27.13 -32.86 3.24
N ASN A 82 28.02 -33.01 2.25
CA ASN A 82 27.98 -34.13 1.32
C ASN A 82 28.19 -35.50 1.99
N ARG A 83 28.66 -35.52 3.25
CA ARG A 83 28.84 -36.74 4.05
C ARG A 83 27.56 -37.23 4.74
N PHE A 84 26.52 -36.42 4.72
CA PHE A 84 25.25 -36.72 5.37
C PHE A 84 24.13 -36.78 4.34
N GLU A 85 23.15 -37.63 4.61
CA GLU A 85 21.84 -37.60 3.98
C GLU A 85 20.84 -37.11 5.01
N VAL A 86 20.05 -36.10 4.65
CA VAL A 86 19.04 -35.50 5.52
C VAL A 86 17.71 -35.59 4.79
N LYS A 87 16.78 -36.35 5.37
CA LYS A 87 15.40 -36.45 4.90
C LYS A 87 14.53 -35.63 5.85
N VAL A 88 13.68 -34.78 5.29
CA VAL A 88 12.80 -33.87 6.03
C VAL A 88 11.37 -34.23 5.67
N GLU A 89 10.53 -34.53 6.65
CA GLU A 89 9.10 -34.70 6.42
C GLU A 89 8.49 -33.34 6.02
N HIS A 90 7.66 -33.33 4.98
CA HIS A 90 7.03 -32.13 4.41
C HIS A 90 8.00 -31.01 4.02
N GLY A 91 9.18 -31.39 3.56
CA GLY A 91 10.22 -30.40 3.26
C GLY A 91 11.39 -30.94 2.48
N TYR A 92 12.46 -30.18 2.47
CA TYR A 92 13.72 -30.59 1.89
C TYR A 92 14.90 -29.93 2.60
N PHE A 93 16.08 -30.50 2.39
CA PHE A 93 17.32 -30.02 2.97
C PHE A 93 18.29 -29.54 1.89
N ARG A 94 18.96 -28.40 2.14
CA ARG A 94 19.99 -27.87 1.25
C ARG A 94 21.07 -27.12 2.03
N HIS A 95 22.31 -27.61 1.97
CA HIS A 95 23.51 -26.94 2.50
C HIS A 95 23.41 -26.45 3.95
N GLY A 96 22.80 -27.25 4.83
CA GLY A 96 22.64 -26.91 6.25
C GLY A 96 21.33 -26.19 6.57
N TRP A 97 20.53 -25.86 5.56
CA TRP A 97 19.20 -25.29 5.72
C TRP A 97 18.15 -26.36 5.51
N VAL A 98 17.18 -26.37 6.42
CA VAL A 98 15.93 -27.14 6.32
C VAL A 98 14.86 -26.18 5.85
N TYR A 99 14.16 -26.54 4.79
CA TYR A 99 12.98 -25.84 4.25
C TYR A 99 11.78 -26.76 4.45
N PHE A 100 10.66 -26.23 4.92
CA PHE A 100 9.48 -27.03 5.23
C PHE A 100 8.20 -26.32 4.79
N ASP A 101 7.16 -27.10 4.53
CA ASP A 101 5.80 -26.62 4.34
C ASP A 101 5.14 -26.44 5.72
N ARG A 102 4.99 -25.19 6.14
CA ARG A 102 4.40 -24.84 7.45
C ARG A 102 2.97 -25.37 7.61
N GLU A 103 2.17 -25.38 6.54
CA GLU A 103 0.79 -25.85 6.61
C GLU A 103 0.70 -27.35 6.81
N ALA A 104 1.55 -28.10 6.12
CA ALA A 104 1.66 -29.55 6.34
C ALA A 104 2.12 -29.87 7.76
N VAL A 105 3.14 -29.18 8.27
CA VAL A 105 3.64 -29.39 9.65
C VAL A 105 2.56 -29.07 10.69
N TYR A 106 1.80 -28.00 10.51
CA TYR A 106 0.73 -27.67 11.45
C TYR A 106 -0.38 -28.72 11.48
N ARG A 107 -0.70 -29.34 10.33
CA ARG A 107 -1.69 -30.45 10.28
C ARG A 107 -1.22 -31.73 10.98
N GLU A 108 0.09 -31.94 11.12
CA GLU A 108 0.68 -33.16 11.68
C GLU A 108 1.23 -33.00 13.11
N GLY A 109 0.69 -32.05 13.89
CA GLY A 109 1.06 -31.89 15.30
C GLY A 109 2.24 -30.95 15.55
N HIS A 110 2.51 -30.05 14.60
CA HIS A 110 3.40 -28.90 14.77
C HIS A 110 4.87 -29.27 14.92
N SER A 111 5.27 -30.48 14.53
CA SER A 111 6.65 -30.93 14.58
C SER A 111 7.22 -31.22 13.19
N ILE A 112 8.45 -30.79 12.99
CA ILE A 112 9.25 -31.13 11.82
C ILE A 112 10.11 -32.33 12.22
N ARG A 113 9.92 -33.45 11.53
CA ARG A 113 10.73 -34.66 11.74
C ARG A 113 11.76 -34.79 10.65
N MET A 114 12.95 -35.16 11.05
CA MET A 114 14.09 -35.35 10.16
C MET A 114 14.78 -36.66 10.49
N ASN A 115 15.12 -37.41 9.44
CA ASN A 115 16.02 -38.55 9.55
C ASN A 115 17.38 -38.17 8.94
N ILE A 116 18.42 -38.23 9.76
CA ILE A 116 19.78 -37.81 9.37
C ILE A 116 20.68 -39.03 9.45
N SER A 117 21.39 -39.36 8.38
CA SER A 117 22.31 -40.50 8.34
C SER A 117 23.65 -40.15 7.71
N VAL A 118 24.70 -40.90 8.07
CA VAL A 118 26.03 -40.75 7.45
C VAL A 118 26.09 -41.62 6.19
N LYS A 119 26.38 -41.04 5.03
CA LYS A 119 26.39 -41.78 3.74
C LYS A 119 27.39 -42.94 3.72
N ASP A 120 28.56 -42.74 4.31
CA ASP A 120 29.62 -43.77 4.39
C ASP A 120 29.33 -44.83 5.48
N ASN A 121 28.32 -44.61 6.33
CA ASN A 121 27.88 -45.54 7.38
C ASN A 121 26.37 -45.34 7.67
N PRO A 122 25.46 -45.84 6.82
CA PRO A 122 24.02 -45.58 6.94
C PRO A 122 23.39 -46.12 8.23
N ALA A 123 24.05 -47.07 8.91
CA ALA A 123 23.62 -47.56 10.21
C ALA A 123 23.77 -46.49 11.31
N LEU A 124 24.63 -45.49 11.11
CA LEU A 124 24.71 -44.31 11.95
C LEU A 124 23.65 -43.30 11.50
N THR A 125 22.45 -43.48 12.03
CA THR A 125 21.27 -42.66 11.77
C THR A 125 20.75 -42.05 13.07
N GLN A 126 20.16 -40.86 12.98
CA GLN A 126 19.52 -40.16 14.09
C GLN A 126 18.22 -39.54 13.59
N ASP A 127 17.12 -39.87 14.28
CA ASP A 127 15.87 -39.13 14.15
C ASP A 127 15.94 -37.87 15.02
N TYR A 128 15.50 -36.76 14.46
CA TYR A 128 15.48 -35.46 15.12
C TYR A 128 14.12 -34.81 14.89
N GLU A 129 13.49 -34.39 15.97
CA GLU A 129 12.20 -33.72 15.95
C GLU A 129 12.35 -32.31 16.52
N ILE A 130 11.76 -31.33 15.85
CA ILE A 130 11.71 -29.95 16.31
C ILE A 130 10.28 -29.47 16.26
N VAL A 131 9.78 -28.95 17.39
CA VAL A 131 8.43 -28.39 17.48
C VAL A 131 8.50 -26.95 17.01
N ILE A 132 7.68 -26.60 16.02
CA ILE A 132 7.51 -25.21 15.58
C ILE A 132 6.68 -24.48 16.65
N PRO A 133 7.12 -23.31 17.12
CA PRO A 133 6.29 -22.48 17.98
C PRO A 133 4.98 -22.13 17.27
N TYR A 134 3.86 -22.34 17.95
CA TYR A 134 2.53 -22.06 17.44
C TYR A 134 1.79 -21.15 18.42
N LEU A 135 0.85 -20.36 17.90
CA LEU A 135 0.07 -19.43 18.71
C LEU A 135 -0.83 -20.22 19.68
N ILE A 136 -0.77 -19.88 20.97
CA ILE A 136 -1.56 -20.53 22.03
C ILE A 136 -2.56 -19.59 22.69
N ALA A 137 -2.35 -18.28 22.57
CA ALA A 137 -3.27 -17.24 23.00
C ALA A 137 -2.92 -15.94 22.27
N PHE A 138 -3.91 -15.08 22.11
CA PHE A 138 -3.70 -13.71 21.70
C PHE A 138 -4.71 -12.81 22.39
N SER A 139 -4.39 -11.54 22.53
CA SER A 139 -5.37 -10.50 22.85
C SER A 139 -5.26 -9.38 21.83
N LEU A 140 -6.37 -8.66 21.63
CA LEU A 140 -6.47 -7.57 20.69
C LEU A 140 -6.68 -6.25 21.42
N ASP A 141 -6.04 -5.21 20.92
CA ASP A 141 -6.23 -3.81 21.33
C ASP A 141 -6.46 -2.97 20.06
N TYR A 142 -7.12 -1.82 20.20
CA TYR A 142 -7.33 -0.83 19.14
C TYR A 142 -6.65 0.51 19.48
N GLY A 143 -5.70 0.50 20.42
CA GLY A 143 -4.87 1.65 20.79
C GLY A 143 -5.50 2.56 21.87
N GLY A 144 -6.57 2.08 22.53
CA GLY A 144 -7.15 2.56 23.80
C GLY A 144 -7.58 4.03 23.95
N LYS A 145 -7.20 4.94 23.05
CA LYS A 145 -7.44 6.40 23.19
C LYS A 145 -8.21 7.00 22.02
N ALA A 146 -8.20 6.36 20.87
CA ALA A 146 -8.98 6.81 19.73
C ALA A 146 -10.33 6.09 19.75
N MET A 147 -11.41 6.80 20.07
CA MET A 147 -12.74 6.29 19.77
C MET A 147 -12.85 6.08 18.25
N LEU A 148 -13.39 4.94 17.83
CA LEU A 148 -13.45 4.64 16.40
C LEU A 148 -14.54 5.44 15.73
N THR A 149 -14.20 5.98 14.58
CA THR A 149 -15.12 6.71 13.72
C THR A 149 -15.74 5.75 12.70
N PRO A 150 -17.07 5.72 12.53
CA PRO A 150 -17.72 5.00 11.45
C PRO A 150 -17.08 5.28 10.09
N GLY A 151 -16.92 4.24 9.28
CA GLY A 151 -16.38 4.35 7.93
C GLY A 151 -14.86 4.33 7.86
N ARG A 152 -14.20 3.81 8.91
CA ARG A 152 -12.74 3.72 8.99
C ARG A 152 -12.31 2.29 9.26
N ASN A 153 -11.08 2.01 8.85
CA ASN A 153 -10.36 0.79 9.24
C ASN A 153 -10.14 0.76 10.77
N ILE A 154 -10.27 -0.42 11.37
CA ILE A 154 -10.02 -0.64 12.78
C ILE A 154 -8.50 -0.84 12.98
N PRO A 155 -7.78 0.04 13.70
CA PRO A 155 -6.34 -0.06 13.89
C PRO A 155 -6.02 -1.12 14.96
N LEU A 156 -6.08 -2.39 14.58
CA LEU A 156 -5.84 -3.49 15.51
C LEU A 156 -4.34 -3.68 15.81
N MET A 157 -4.08 -3.83 17.10
CA MET A 157 -2.82 -4.26 17.70
C MET A 157 -3.07 -5.65 18.30
N MET A 158 -2.03 -6.49 18.34
CA MET A 158 -2.14 -7.83 18.89
C MET A 158 -1.00 -8.11 19.86
N ASP A 159 -1.34 -8.70 20.99
CA ASP A 159 -0.40 -9.30 21.94
C ASP A 159 -0.51 -10.82 21.74
N ALA A 160 0.56 -11.44 21.26
CA ALA A 160 0.57 -12.83 20.76
C ALA A 160 1.49 -13.72 21.59
N HIS A 161 0.93 -14.81 22.15
CA HIS A 161 1.65 -15.78 22.98
C HIS A 161 1.85 -17.10 22.24
N PHE A 162 3.07 -17.63 22.29
CA PHE A 162 3.46 -18.85 21.58
C PHE A 162 3.78 -20.01 22.53
N SER A 163 3.65 -21.23 22.03
CA SER A 163 3.86 -22.48 22.78
C SER A 163 5.27 -22.68 23.35
N ASN A 164 6.26 -21.94 22.85
CA ASN A 164 7.63 -21.92 23.37
C ASN A 164 7.83 -20.91 24.53
N GLY A 165 6.77 -20.21 24.95
CA GLY A 165 6.81 -19.19 26.00
C GLY A 165 7.20 -17.80 25.51
N GLU A 166 7.51 -17.63 24.23
CA GLU A 166 7.76 -16.30 23.64
C GLU A 166 6.45 -15.51 23.52
N HIS A 167 6.59 -14.19 23.64
CA HIS A 167 5.49 -13.25 23.60
C HIS A 167 5.87 -12.04 22.73
N TYR A 168 4.98 -11.64 21.83
CA TYR A 168 5.21 -10.54 20.90
C TYR A 168 4.05 -9.56 20.88
N PHE A 169 4.37 -8.28 21.11
CA PHE A 169 3.46 -7.19 20.85
C PHE A 169 3.59 -6.72 19.39
N ILE A 170 2.48 -6.75 18.67
CA ILE A 170 2.35 -6.40 17.26
C ILE A 170 1.55 -5.10 17.17
N PRO A 171 2.22 -3.94 17.07
CA PRO A 171 1.54 -2.64 17.09
C PRO A 171 0.74 -2.34 15.82
N ASN A 172 0.91 -3.14 14.77
CA ASN A 172 0.14 -3.04 13.54
C ASN A 172 0.07 -4.40 12.87
N VAL A 173 -1.07 -5.07 13.02
CA VAL A 173 -1.29 -6.42 12.46
C VAL A 173 -1.14 -6.45 10.94
N ARG A 174 -1.33 -5.34 10.22
CA ARG A 174 -1.19 -5.28 8.75
C ARG A 174 0.24 -5.41 8.24
N ARG A 175 1.25 -5.20 9.10
CA ARG A 175 2.67 -5.13 8.70
C ARG A 175 3.55 -6.19 9.35
N THR A 176 2.96 -7.15 10.06
CA THR A 176 3.72 -8.20 10.75
C THR A 176 4.12 -9.33 9.82
N GLN A 177 5.28 -9.93 10.09
CA GLN A 177 5.73 -11.19 9.46
C GLN A 177 5.62 -12.39 10.41
N LEU A 178 5.28 -12.15 11.68
CA LEU A 178 5.20 -13.21 12.70
C LEU A 178 3.94 -14.06 12.56
N ILE A 179 2.86 -13.44 12.08
CA ILE A 179 1.56 -14.07 11.86
C ILE A 179 1.02 -13.60 10.52
N ASN A 180 0.23 -14.43 9.84
CA ASN A 180 -0.48 -14.03 8.64
C ASN A 180 -1.88 -13.52 9.03
N PRO A 181 -2.20 -12.23 8.88
CA PRO A 181 -3.50 -11.67 9.29
C PRO A 181 -4.70 -12.32 8.58
N LYS A 182 -4.48 -12.91 7.40
CA LYS A 182 -5.50 -13.62 6.63
C LYS A 182 -5.89 -14.97 7.24
N GLU A 183 -5.15 -15.42 8.24
CA GLU A 183 -5.50 -16.61 9.02
C GLU A 183 -6.49 -16.30 10.14
N PHE A 184 -6.92 -15.05 10.28
CA PHE A 184 -7.91 -14.66 11.28
C PHE A 184 -9.19 -14.22 10.56
N ILE A 185 -10.32 -14.74 11.01
CA ILE A 185 -11.62 -14.15 10.71
C ILE A 185 -11.95 -13.17 11.82
N VAL A 186 -12.31 -11.96 11.44
CA VAL A 186 -12.80 -10.93 12.34
C VAL A 186 -14.24 -10.62 11.99
N ASP A 187 -15.16 -10.96 12.89
CA ASP A 187 -16.56 -10.58 12.79
C ASP A 187 -16.74 -9.18 13.39
N VAL A 188 -17.19 -8.25 12.55
CA VAL A 188 -17.58 -6.89 12.95
C VAL A 188 -19.08 -6.78 12.70
N MET A 189 -19.87 -6.94 13.77
CA MET A 189 -21.34 -6.85 13.73
C MET A 189 -21.99 -7.79 12.71
N GLY A 190 -21.56 -9.06 12.70
CA GLY A 190 -22.08 -10.09 11.81
C GLY A 190 -21.48 -10.08 10.40
N THR A 191 -20.57 -9.15 10.10
CA THR A 191 -19.85 -9.12 8.82
C THR A 191 -18.43 -9.65 9.01
N PRO A 192 -18.03 -10.72 8.29
CA PRO A 192 -16.70 -11.29 8.40
C PRO A 192 -15.67 -10.52 7.56
N TYR A 193 -14.52 -10.25 8.16
CA TYR A 193 -13.33 -9.63 7.57
C TYR A 193 -12.09 -10.48 7.85
N THR A 194 -10.99 -10.20 7.16
CA THR A 194 -9.66 -10.59 7.66
C THR A 194 -9.17 -9.57 8.70
N LEU A 195 -8.23 -9.96 9.55
CA LEU A 195 -7.72 -9.10 10.62
C LEU A 195 -7.07 -7.81 10.11
N ASP A 196 -6.46 -7.84 8.91
CA ASP A 196 -5.89 -6.65 8.26
C ASP A 196 -6.92 -5.80 7.52
N GLU A 197 -8.12 -6.30 7.26
CA GLU A 197 -9.18 -5.62 6.50
C GLU A 197 -10.38 -5.20 7.37
N ALA A 198 -10.34 -5.47 8.68
CA ALA A 198 -11.40 -5.12 9.62
C ALA A 198 -11.80 -3.63 9.50
N TYR A 199 -13.07 -3.42 9.17
CA TYR A 199 -13.63 -2.13 8.81
C TYR A 199 -14.90 -1.87 9.62
N LEU A 200 -15.03 -0.67 10.15
CA LEU A 200 -16.24 -0.22 10.82
C LEU A 200 -17.20 0.38 9.79
N PRO A 201 -18.41 -0.17 9.58
CA PRO A 201 -19.41 0.41 8.70
C PRO A 201 -19.62 1.91 8.95
N ALA A 202 -19.81 2.67 7.87
CA ALA A 202 -20.00 4.12 7.93
C ALA A 202 -21.41 4.52 8.37
N TYR A 203 -22.37 3.60 8.28
CA TYR A 203 -23.78 3.92 8.36
C TYR A 203 -24.56 2.91 9.21
N TYR A 204 -25.32 3.44 10.16
CA TYR A 204 -26.15 2.71 11.10
C TYR A 204 -27.56 3.27 11.08
N CYS A 205 -28.55 2.43 11.37
CA CYS A 205 -29.90 2.91 11.59
C CYS A 205 -29.90 3.83 12.82
N GLU A 206 -29.34 3.38 13.93
CA GLU A 206 -29.30 4.13 15.17
C GLU A 206 -27.85 4.23 15.68
N PRO A 207 -27.50 5.22 16.49
CA PRO A 207 -26.20 5.29 17.12
C PRO A 207 -25.96 4.05 17.98
N VAL A 208 -24.88 3.34 17.69
CA VAL A 208 -24.42 2.18 18.45
C VAL A 208 -23.30 2.66 19.36
N PRO A 209 -23.44 2.63 20.70
CA PRO A 209 -22.43 3.17 21.60
C PRO A 209 -21.13 2.37 21.59
N GLU A 210 -21.24 1.05 21.40
CA GLU A 210 -20.12 0.12 21.29
C GLU A 210 -20.51 -1.09 20.45
N PHE A 211 -19.53 -1.72 19.81
CA PHE A 211 -19.70 -3.01 19.14
C PHE A 211 -18.71 -4.03 19.66
N THR A 212 -19.07 -5.31 19.58
CA THR A 212 -18.16 -6.41 19.85
C THR A 212 -17.50 -6.85 18.55
N LEU A 213 -16.18 -6.79 18.52
CA LEU A 213 -15.34 -7.39 17.50
C LEU A 213 -14.93 -8.77 17.96
N ARG A 214 -15.25 -9.81 17.18
CA ARG A 214 -14.82 -11.17 17.48
C ARG A 214 -13.75 -11.62 16.50
N ALA A 215 -12.54 -11.83 16.98
CA ALA A 215 -11.46 -12.40 16.18
C ALA A 215 -11.30 -13.89 16.49
N GLN A 216 -11.16 -14.70 15.46
CA GLN A 216 -10.95 -16.15 15.57
C GLN A 216 -9.83 -16.58 14.64
N TRP A 217 -8.89 -17.36 15.16
CA TRP A 217 -7.81 -17.91 14.34
C TRP A 217 -8.31 -19.17 13.58
N LEU A 218 -8.21 -19.15 12.26
CA LEU A 218 -8.68 -20.21 11.37
C LEU A 218 -8.01 -21.56 11.63
N ARG A 219 -6.74 -21.55 12.05
CA ARG A 219 -5.99 -22.79 12.30
C ARG A 219 -6.37 -23.45 13.63
N ASN A 220 -6.87 -22.68 14.58
CA ASN A 220 -7.40 -23.17 15.85
C ASN A 220 -8.61 -22.34 16.27
N PRO A 221 -9.84 -22.75 15.87
CA PRO A 221 -11.07 -22.02 16.18
C PRO A 221 -11.36 -21.84 17.68
N GLU A 222 -10.70 -22.61 18.56
CA GLU A 222 -10.80 -22.44 20.01
C GLU A 222 -10.06 -21.17 20.49
N LEU A 223 -9.09 -20.67 19.70
CA LEU A 223 -8.43 -19.40 19.93
C LEU A 223 -9.27 -18.28 19.31
N CYS A 224 -10.09 -17.68 20.17
CA CYS A 224 -10.92 -16.53 19.85
C CYS A 224 -10.80 -15.46 20.93
N GLU A 225 -10.99 -14.21 20.51
CA GLU A 225 -10.97 -13.03 21.37
C GLU A 225 -12.13 -12.12 21.00
N ASP A 226 -12.86 -11.64 22.02
CA ASP A 226 -13.93 -10.67 21.87
C ASP A 226 -13.47 -9.32 22.45
N VAL A 227 -13.53 -8.26 21.65
CA VAL A 227 -13.17 -6.90 22.07
C VAL A 227 -14.37 -5.98 21.92
N SER A 228 -14.80 -5.38 23.03
CA SER A 228 -15.80 -4.29 23.02
C SER A 228 -15.13 -2.97 22.66
N ILE A 229 -15.59 -2.34 21.59
CA ILE A 229 -15.00 -1.12 21.06
C ILE A 229 -16.07 -0.01 21.02
N PRO A 230 -15.85 1.12 21.73
CA PRO A 230 -16.75 2.25 21.69
C PRO A 230 -16.66 2.98 20.35
N ILE A 231 -17.81 3.39 19.83
CA ILE A 231 -17.93 4.16 18.59
C ILE A 231 -18.08 5.64 18.94
N SER A 232 -17.38 6.50 18.21
CA SER A 232 -17.57 7.94 18.26
C SER A 232 -18.14 8.47 16.96
N TYR A 233 -19.25 9.18 17.10
CA TYR A 233 -19.91 9.94 16.03
C TYR A 233 -19.44 11.41 16.00
N ARG A 234 -18.33 11.74 16.69
CA ARG A 234 -17.78 13.10 16.87
C ARG A 234 -16.62 13.40 15.94
N ALA A 235 -16.60 12.76 14.78
CA ALA A 235 -15.46 12.81 13.88
C ALA A 235 -15.58 13.93 12.85
N THR A 236 -14.43 14.33 12.32
CA THR A 236 -14.35 15.19 11.15
C THR A 236 -14.21 14.33 9.89
N TYR A 237 -15.16 14.50 8.98
CA TYR A 237 -15.13 13.90 7.66
C TYR A 237 -14.80 14.96 6.61
N ARG A 238 -14.14 14.54 5.53
CA ARG A 238 -13.81 15.39 4.38
C ARG A 238 -14.10 14.60 3.12
N TRP A 239 -14.90 15.18 2.23
CA TRP A 239 -15.17 14.63 0.92
C TRP A 239 -14.97 15.70 -0.14
N SER A 240 -14.24 15.34 -1.19
CA SER A 240 -13.96 16.21 -2.31
C SER A 240 -14.66 15.72 -3.56
N PHE A 241 -15.29 16.68 -4.22
CA PHE A 241 -15.94 16.65 -5.51
C PHE A 241 -15.47 17.87 -6.31
N SER A 242 -14.22 18.28 -6.09
CA SER A 242 -13.63 19.44 -6.75
C SER A 242 -13.22 19.07 -8.18
N GLY A 243 -13.26 20.06 -9.05
CA GLY A 243 -12.68 19.99 -10.37
C GLY A 243 -11.18 19.74 -10.31
N SER A 244 -10.64 19.26 -11.43
CA SER A 244 -9.20 19.10 -11.59
C SER A 244 -8.62 20.35 -12.21
N ASP A 245 -7.46 20.75 -11.69
CA ASP A 245 -6.60 21.76 -12.30
C ASP A 245 -6.23 21.35 -13.74
N ALA A 246 -6.00 22.37 -14.55
CA ALA A 246 -5.65 22.20 -15.94
C ALA A 246 -4.15 21.92 -16.14
N PHE A 247 -3.78 21.75 -17.41
CA PHE A 247 -2.39 21.69 -17.84
C PHE A 247 -1.96 23.01 -18.47
N ASP A 248 -0.74 23.41 -18.15
CA ASP A 248 -0.07 24.54 -18.78
C ASP A 248 0.24 24.25 -20.24
N GLY A 249 0.33 25.33 -21.00
CA GLY A 249 0.84 25.39 -22.34
C GLY A 249 2.33 25.07 -22.40
N SER A 250 2.77 24.59 -23.56
CA SER A 250 4.20 24.45 -23.86
C SER A 250 4.72 25.72 -24.50
N SER A 251 5.83 26.24 -24.00
CA SER A 251 6.54 27.34 -24.65
C SER A 251 6.99 26.97 -26.06
N GLY A 252 7.03 27.98 -26.90
CA GLY A 252 7.63 27.96 -28.22
C GLY A 252 9.13 27.67 -28.17
N SER A 253 9.66 27.24 -29.30
CA SER A 253 11.08 27.08 -29.54
C SER A 253 11.62 28.27 -30.29
N ASP A 254 12.74 28.81 -29.80
CA ASP A 254 13.50 29.83 -30.51
C ASP A 254 13.97 29.32 -31.87
N SER A 255 14.01 30.25 -32.82
CA SER A 255 14.58 30.00 -34.12
C SER A 255 16.10 29.88 -34.04
N SER A 256 16.67 28.82 -34.63
CA SER A 256 18.12 28.65 -34.72
C SER A 256 18.67 28.82 -36.15
N ILE A 257 17.83 29.27 -37.09
CA ILE A 257 18.14 29.33 -38.52
C ILE A 257 17.89 30.75 -39.05
N ASP A 258 18.84 31.26 -39.84
CA ASP A 258 18.78 32.62 -40.39
C ASP A 258 17.50 32.91 -41.19
N GLY A 259 16.67 33.77 -40.62
CA GLY A 259 15.40 34.22 -41.19
C GLY A 259 14.25 33.23 -41.05
N SER A 260 14.28 32.34 -40.05
CA SER A 260 13.05 31.69 -39.56
C SER A 260 12.54 32.38 -38.31
N ASP A 261 11.22 32.37 -38.18
CA ASP A 261 10.49 32.91 -37.05
C ASP A 261 10.61 31.99 -35.84
N GLY A 262 10.48 32.56 -34.65
CA GLY A 262 10.25 31.78 -33.44
C GLY A 262 8.89 31.09 -33.51
N SER A 263 8.74 29.95 -32.82
CA SER A 263 7.44 29.29 -32.78
C SER A 263 6.58 29.87 -31.68
N ASN A 264 5.27 29.94 -31.89
CA ASN A 264 4.35 30.34 -30.83
C ASN A 264 4.38 29.34 -29.67
N GLY A 265 4.14 29.84 -28.46
CA GLY A 265 3.71 29.02 -27.35
C GLY A 265 2.31 28.46 -27.58
N SER A 266 1.93 27.46 -26.81
CA SER A 266 0.57 26.93 -26.82
C SER A 266 -0.21 27.49 -25.65
N ASP A 267 -1.52 27.59 -25.83
CA ASP A 267 -2.43 27.99 -24.76
C ASP A 267 -2.40 26.97 -23.60
N GLY A 268 -2.62 27.47 -22.39
CA GLY A 268 -3.03 26.68 -21.25
C GLY A 268 -4.43 26.11 -21.45
N SER A 269 -4.76 25.07 -20.70
CA SER A 269 -6.11 24.49 -20.71
C SER A 269 -6.97 25.05 -19.58
N ASP A 270 -8.29 24.96 -19.73
CA ASP A 270 -9.21 25.40 -18.69
C ASP A 270 -9.25 24.41 -17.52
N GLY A 271 -9.35 24.96 -16.31
CA GLY A 271 -9.67 24.23 -15.09
C GLY A 271 -11.08 23.65 -15.18
N ARG A 272 -11.32 22.53 -14.48
CA ARG A 272 -12.66 21.93 -14.47
C ARG A 272 -13.51 22.50 -13.35
N ASP A 273 -14.80 22.58 -13.60
CA ASP A 273 -15.76 22.92 -12.56
C ASP A 273 -15.81 21.87 -11.45
N GLY A 274 -16.13 22.31 -10.24
CA GLY A 274 -16.53 21.44 -9.14
C GLY A 274 -17.93 20.86 -9.38
N ASP A 275 -18.17 19.66 -8.84
CA ASP A 275 -19.47 19.00 -9.03
C ASP A 275 -20.58 19.71 -8.23
N ASP A 276 -21.74 19.89 -8.87
CA ASP A 276 -22.97 20.21 -8.16
C ASP A 276 -23.41 19.05 -7.26
N LEU A 277 -23.67 19.35 -5.99
CA LEU A 277 -24.01 18.34 -5.00
C LEU A 277 -25.46 18.44 -4.52
N LYS A 278 -26.07 17.26 -4.41
CA LYS A 278 -27.31 17.06 -3.67
C LYS A 278 -27.04 16.26 -2.40
N VAL A 279 -27.27 16.89 -1.25
CA VAL A 279 -27.02 16.35 0.08
C VAL A 279 -28.34 16.08 0.77
N TYR A 280 -28.56 14.84 1.22
CA TYR A 280 -29.75 14.48 1.99
C TYR A 280 -29.38 14.40 3.47
N VAL A 281 -30.08 15.14 4.33
CA VAL A 281 -29.79 15.18 5.77
C VAL A 281 -31.06 14.90 6.58
N GLN A 282 -31.07 13.77 7.28
CA GLN A 282 -32.12 13.43 8.23
C GLN A 282 -31.62 13.67 9.66
N SER A 283 -32.19 14.65 10.35
CA SER A 283 -31.97 14.84 11.79
C SER A 283 -32.96 13.99 12.60
N PHE A 284 -32.46 13.42 13.69
CA PHE A 284 -33.24 12.67 14.68
C PHE A 284 -32.56 12.72 16.06
N THR A 285 -33.31 12.41 17.11
CA THR A 285 -32.81 12.39 18.50
C THR A 285 -32.72 10.96 19.02
N TYR A 286 -31.58 10.61 19.60
CA TYR A 286 -31.35 9.34 20.28
C TYR A 286 -30.78 9.61 21.66
N GLU A 287 -31.44 9.11 22.71
CA GLU A 287 -31.06 9.33 24.12
C GLU A 287 -30.85 10.82 24.49
N GLY A 288 -31.62 11.73 23.88
CA GLY A 288 -31.53 13.17 24.11
C GLY A 288 -30.38 13.87 23.38
N VAL A 289 -29.64 13.16 22.54
CA VAL A 289 -28.58 13.71 21.68
C VAL A 289 -29.08 13.73 20.23
N GLU A 290 -28.84 14.84 19.53
CA GLU A 290 -29.20 14.97 18.11
C GLU A 290 -28.10 14.38 17.21
N PHE A 291 -28.54 13.60 16.22
CA PHE A 291 -27.70 12.99 15.20
C PHE A 291 -28.21 13.35 13.80
N LEU A 292 -27.27 13.44 12.86
CA LEU A 292 -27.55 13.62 11.45
C LEU A 292 -27.17 12.36 10.69
N ARG A 293 -28.13 11.75 9.98
CA ARG A 293 -27.83 10.85 8.87
C ARG A 293 -27.62 11.71 7.64
N VAL A 294 -26.47 11.59 7.00
CA VAL A 294 -26.17 12.33 5.76
C VAL A 294 -25.91 11.34 4.64
N ARG A 295 -26.49 11.61 3.47
CA ARG A 295 -26.18 10.90 2.22
C ARG A 295 -25.66 11.89 1.18
N LEU A 296 -24.49 11.58 0.63
CA LEU A 296 -23.85 12.32 -0.45
C LEU A 296 -24.01 11.53 -1.74
N GLY A 297 -24.87 12.02 -2.65
CA GLY A 297 -25.16 11.37 -3.92
C GLY A 297 -25.62 9.91 -3.80
N SER A 298 -25.11 9.04 -4.68
CA SER A 298 -25.52 7.63 -4.76
C SER A 298 -24.80 6.69 -3.78
N HIS A 299 -23.65 7.06 -3.21
CA HIS A 299 -22.71 6.05 -2.70
C HIS A 299 -22.27 6.22 -1.25
N GLN A 300 -22.41 7.40 -0.64
CA GLN A 300 -21.86 7.64 0.69
C GLN A 300 -22.97 7.96 1.67
N LYS A 301 -23.00 7.20 2.77
CA LYS A 301 -23.89 7.40 3.90
C LYS A 301 -23.04 7.50 5.16
N LEU A 302 -23.39 8.42 6.03
CA LEU A 302 -22.69 8.68 7.28
C LEU A 302 -23.69 9.00 8.39
N LEU A 303 -23.27 8.74 9.61
CA LEU A 303 -23.97 9.13 10.82
C LEU A 303 -23.03 9.98 11.67
N LEU A 304 -23.47 11.18 12.06
CA LEU A 304 -22.69 12.10 12.88
C LEU A 304 -23.52 12.69 14.01
N GLN A 305 -22.87 13.02 15.13
CA GLN A 305 -23.49 13.76 16.23
C GLN A 305 -23.49 15.25 15.88
N SER A 306 -24.66 15.90 15.78
CA SER A 306 -24.79 17.26 15.20
C SER A 306 -23.93 18.33 15.89
N SER A 307 -23.72 18.19 17.19
CA SER A 307 -22.99 19.17 18.02
C SER A 307 -21.46 19.00 18.03
N LEU A 308 -20.94 17.86 17.56
CA LEU A 308 -19.52 17.52 17.74
C LEU A 308 -18.87 16.87 16.51
N GLY A 309 -19.64 16.28 15.61
CA GLY A 309 -19.18 15.80 14.32
C GLY A 309 -19.20 16.90 13.27
N VAL A 310 -18.23 16.89 12.36
CA VAL A 310 -18.10 17.90 11.30
C VAL A 310 -17.91 17.21 9.97
N LEU A 311 -18.63 17.64 8.96
CA LEU A 311 -18.54 17.22 7.58
C LEU A 311 -18.04 18.38 6.73
N HIS A 312 -16.86 18.26 6.13
CA HIS A 312 -16.40 19.18 5.09
C HIS A 312 -16.73 18.62 3.70
N LEU A 313 -17.43 19.41 2.90
CA LEU A 313 -17.70 19.14 1.49
C LEU A 313 -16.92 20.14 0.64
N TYR A 314 -16.11 19.64 -0.29
CA TYR A 314 -15.35 20.46 -1.23
C TYR A 314 -15.89 20.25 -2.63
N THR A 315 -16.38 21.31 -3.26
CA THR A 315 -16.87 21.37 -4.65
C THR A 315 -16.13 22.49 -5.38
N LEU A 316 -14.82 22.58 -5.17
CA LEU A 316 -14.02 23.67 -5.71
C LEU A 316 -13.88 23.54 -7.22
N GLY A 317 -13.79 24.66 -7.93
CA GLY A 317 -13.26 24.68 -9.28
C GLY A 317 -11.76 24.34 -9.28
N GLY A 318 -11.27 23.75 -10.36
CA GLY A 318 -9.85 23.57 -10.61
C GLY A 318 -9.24 24.81 -11.26
N ASP A 319 -7.96 25.03 -11.05
CA ASP A 319 -7.27 26.19 -11.60
C ASP A 319 -7.02 26.02 -13.12
N GLY A 320 -7.03 27.14 -13.86
CA GLY A 320 -6.61 27.21 -15.26
C GLY A 320 -5.12 26.97 -15.41
N GLY A 321 -4.68 26.49 -16.58
CA GLY A 321 -3.28 26.30 -16.89
C GLY A 321 -2.67 27.55 -17.48
N ASP A 322 -1.40 27.81 -17.20
CA ASP A 322 -0.72 28.99 -17.76
C ASP A 322 -0.46 28.81 -19.26
N GLY A 323 -0.47 29.90 -20.02
CA GLY A 323 -0.04 29.94 -21.40
C GLY A 323 1.47 29.69 -21.54
N GLY A 324 1.89 29.07 -22.64
CA GLY A 324 3.31 28.91 -22.95
C GLY A 324 3.87 30.17 -23.62
N ASP A 325 5.07 30.59 -23.26
CA ASP A 325 5.73 31.74 -23.90
C ASP A 325 6.01 31.49 -25.40
N GLY A 326 6.03 32.56 -26.20
CA GLY A 326 6.53 32.54 -27.57
C GLY A 326 8.04 32.29 -27.64
N GLY A 327 8.50 31.67 -28.71
CA GLY A 327 9.94 31.53 -28.99
C GLY A 327 10.49 32.75 -29.72
N ASP A 328 11.77 33.06 -29.52
CA ASP A 328 12.39 34.22 -30.17
C ASP A 328 12.69 33.99 -31.65
N GLY A 329 12.58 35.06 -32.44
CA GLY A 329 13.12 35.15 -33.80
C GLY A 329 14.65 35.17 -33.81
N TYR A 330 15.27 34.79 -34.92
CA TYR A 330 16.73 34.69 -34.98
C TYR A 330 17.41 36.01 -35.38
N ASP A 331 18.08 36.69 -34.44
CA ASP A 331 18.80 37.94 -34.71
C ASP A 331 20.22 37.72 -35.29
N ARG A 332 20.49 38.24 -36.49
CA ARG A 332 21.85 38.34 -37.06
C ARG A 332 22.05 39.70 -37.75
N ASP A 333 23.30 40.16 -37.67
CA ASP A 333 23.78 41.47 -38.17
C ASP A 333 23.57 41.73 -39.69
N ASP A 334 23.17 40.72 -40.47
CA ASP A 334 22.96 40.84 -41.92
C ASP A 334 21.47 41.09 -42.23
N ALA A 335 21.11 42.36 -42.35
CA ALA A 335 19.76 42.95 -42.42
C ALA A 335 18.84 42.55 -43.61
N GLU A 336 19.04 41.39 -44.24
CA GLU A 336 18.29 40.99 -45.45
C GLU A 336 17.16 39.99 -45.20
N LYS A 337 16.97 39.49 -43.97
CA LYS A 337 15.87 38.57 -43.65
C LYS A 337 15.18 38.95 -42.34
N ASN A 338 13.89 39.22 -42.45
CA ASN A 338 13.02 39.43 -41.31
C ASN A 338 12.69 38.06 -40.69
N SER A 339 12.81 37.95 -39.37
CA SER A 339 12.27 36.83 -38.61
C SER A 339 11.45 37.38 -37.46
N ASP A 340 10.22 36.94 -37.37
CA ASP A 340 9.29 37.39 -36.34
C ASP A 340 9.46 36.54 -35.07
N GLY A 341 9.11 37.11 -33.91
CA GLY A 341 8.96 36.35 -32.68
C GLY A 341 7.69 35.50 -32.70
N GLY A 342 7.66 34.43 -31.92
CA GLY A 342 6.46 33.64 -31.71
C GLY A 342 5.49 34.35 -30.75
N ASP A 343 4.19 34.15 -30.93
CA ASP A 343 3.20 34.62 -29.97
C ASP A 343 3.23 33.77 -28.68
N GLY A 344 2.97 34.40 -27.54
CA GLY A 344 2.63 33.69 -26.30
C GLY A 344 1.27 32.99 -26.43
N GLY A 345 1.09 31.89 -25.72
CA GLY A 345 -0.18 31.20 -25.59
C GLY A 345 -1.08 31.87 -24.56
N ASP A 346 -2.40 31.78 -24.75
CA ASP A 346 -3.35 32.29 -23.75
C ASP A 346 -3.36 31.41 -22.49
N GLY A 347 -3.59 32.00 -21.32
CA GLY A 347 -3.88 31.28 -20.09
C GLY A 347 -5.29 30.66 -20.14
N GLY A 348 -5.45 29.51 -19.52
CA GLY A 348 -6.75 28.83 -19.43
C GLY A 348 -7.64 29.42 -18.34
N ASP A 349 -8.96 29.35 -18.52
CA ASP A 349 -9.92 29.83 -17.52
C ASP A 349 -9.92 28.92 -16.28
N GLY A 350 -10.15 29.50 -15.10
CA GLY A 350 -10.41 28.75 -13.87
C GLY A 350 -11.82 28.13 -13.89
N GLY A 351 -11.97 26.93 -13.33
CA GLY A 351 -13.26 26.25 -13.25
C GLY A 351 -14.18 26.87 -12.19
N ASP A 352 -15.49 26.78 -12.40
CA ASP A 352 -16.48 27.26 -11.42
C ASP A 352 -16.56 26.32 -10.20
N GLY A 353 -16.85 26.88 -9.02
CA GLY A 353 -17.20 26.10 -7.84
C GLY A 353 -18.63 25.55 -7.95
N GLY A 354 -18.84 24.28 -7.58
CA GLY A 354 -20.13 23.61 -7.68
C GLY A 354 -21.16 24.10 -6.66
N ASP A 355 -22.44 24.09 -7.05
CA ASP A 355 -23.57 24.44 -6.19
C ASP A 355 -23.96 23.29 -5.25
N VAL A 356 -24.51 23.62 -4.08
CA VAL A 356 -24.94 22.60 -3.11
C VAL A 356 -26.40 22.79 -2.73
N LEU A 357 -27.22 21.76 -3.01
CA LEU A 357 -28.61 21.64 -2.54
C LEU A 357 -28.70 20.65 -1.37
N ILE A 358 -29.17 21.14 -0.22
CA ILE A 358 -29.41 20.35 0.99
C ILE A 358 -30.90 20.09 1.17
N LEU A 359 -31.29 18.81 1.14
CA LEU A 359 -32.65 18.35 1.43
C LEU A 359 -32.71 17.85 2.88
N THR A 360 -33.51 18.46 3.74
CA THR A 360 -33.57 18.07 5.17
C THR A 360 -34.97 18.07 5.77
N ASN A 361 -35.18 17.32 6.86
CA ASN A 361 -36.44 17.23 7.59
C ASN A 361 -36.50 18.11 8.85
N ALA A 362 -35.43 18.84 9.16
CA ALA A 362 -35.30 19.62 10.39
C ALA A 362 -34.77 21.02 10.11
N GLY A 363 -34.79 21.86 11.15
CA GLY A 363 -34.19 23.20 11.09
C GLY A 363 -32.69 23.16 10.78
N THR A 364 -32.13 24.34 10.53
CA THR A 364 -30.79 24.55 9.98
C THR A 364 -29.74 24.88 11.03
N ASP A 365 -30.08 24.81 12.32
CA ASP A 365 -29.20 25.25 13.42
C ASP A 365 -27.87 24.49 13.47
N TRP A 366 -27.83 23.27 12.92
CA TRP A 366 -26.62 22.44 12.83
C TRP A 366 -25.75 22.74 11.60
N LEU A 367 -26.25 23.47 10.59
CA LEU A 367 -25.51 23.65 9.32
C LEU A 367 -24.16 24.31 9.56
N ASP A 368 -24.15 25.43 10.26
CA ASP A 368 -22.94 26.22 10.49
C ASP A 368 -21.86 25.49 11.31
N SER A 369 -22.24 24.45 12.08
CA SER A 369 -21.32 23.70 12.93
C SER A 369 -20.99 22.29 12.43
N ALA A 370 -21.91 21.65 11.72
CA ALA A 370 -21.83 20.22 11.39
C ALA A 370 -21.58 19.95 9.90
N ILE A 371 -21.98 20.82 8.97
CA ILE A 371 -21.73 20.65 7.53
C ILE A 371 -21.13 21.94 6.97
N ILE A 372 -19.83 21.93 6.71
CA ILE A 372 -19.07 23.05 6.17
C ILE A 372 -18.83 22.82 4.68
N ILE A 373 -19.27 23.74 3.85
CA ILE A 373 -19.15 23.68 2.38
C ILE A 373 -18.05 24.62 1.92
N HIS A 374 -17.21 24.13 1.00
CA HIS A 374 -16.13 24.85 0.34
C HIS A 374 -16.38 24.74 -1.16
N ASN A 375 -16.76 25.84 -1.81
CA ASN A 375 -17.18 25.86 -3.21
C ASN A 375 -16.69 27.10 -3.96
N SER A 376 -15.44 27.53 -3.72
CA SER A 376 -14.84 28.60 -4.53
C SER A 376 -14.55 28.11 -5.94
N GLY A 377 -14.54 29.03 -6.92
CA GLY A 377 -13.95 28.78 -8.23
C GLY A 377 -12.43 28.65 -8.14
N GLY A 378 -11.82 28.11 -9.20
CA GLY A 378 -10.38 28.08 -9.40
C GLY A 378 -9.87 29.39 -10.00
N ASP A 379 -8.59 29.64 -9.85
CA ASP A 379 -7.95 30.84 -10.41
C ASP A 379 -7.70 30.65 -11.93
N GLY A 380 -7.76 31.73 -12.71
CA GLY A 380 -7.36 31.70 -14.13
C GLY A 380 -5.84 31.57 -14.28
N GLY A 381 -5.38 30.93 -15.36
CA GLY A 381 -3.96 30.84 -15.70
C GLY A 381 -3.42 32.14 -16.29
N ASP A 382 -2.14 32.42 -16.09
CA ASP A 382 -1.49 33.61 -16.65
C ASP A 382 -1.24 33.41 -18.17
N GLY A 383 -1.31 34.48 -18.97
CA GLY A 383 -0.91 34.44 -20.38
C GLY A 383 0.61 34.28 -20.54
N GLY A 384 1.06 33.59 -21.58
CA GLY A 384 2.48 33.46 -21.91
C GLY A 384 3.04 34.74 -22.53
N ASP A 385 4.31 35.06 -22.28
CA ASP A 385 4.96 36.25 -22.84
C ASP A 385 5.24 36.04 -24.35
N ASP A 386 5.32 37.13 -25.13
CA ASP A 386 5.76 37.06 -26.52
C ASP A 386 7.25 36.74 -26.71
N GLY A 387 7.59 36.25 -27.90
CA GLY A 387 8.97 36.13 -28.36
C GLY A 387 9.46 37.42 -29.01
N ASP A 388 10.73 37.76 -28.79
CA ASP A 388 11.38 38.93 -29.40
C ASP A 388 11.63 38.69 -30.91
N ALA A 389 11.51 39.74 -31.73
CA ALA A 389 11.85 39.66 -33.15
C ALA A 389 13.35 39.59 -33.40
N GLY A 390 13.72 38.95 -34.52
CA GLY A 390 15.03 39.17 -35.14
C GLY A 390 15.08 40.42 -36.03
N HIS A 391 16.25 40.75 -36.57
CA HIS A 391 16.46 41.96 -37.37
C HIS A 391 15.42 42.17 -38.49
N GLY A 392 14.62 43.24 -38.40
CA GLY A 392 13.63 43.61 -39.40
C GLY A 392 12.29 42.87 -39.31
N GLY A 393 12.13 41.93 -38.37
CA GLY A 393 10.85 41.31 -38.03
C GLY A 393 10.03 42.13 -37.02
N SER A 394 8.89 41.59 -36.63
CA SER A 394 8.05 42.06 -35.52
C SER A 394 8.08 41.09 -34.35
N ASP A 395 8.00 41.63 -33.13
CA ASP A 395 7.83 40.82 -31.92
C ASP A 395 6.50 40.07 -32.02
N GLY A 396 6.35 39.02 -31.22
CA GLY A 396 5.08 38.31 -31.10
C GLY A 396 4.00 39.16 -30.41
N SER A 397 3.01 38.49 -29.86
CA SER A 397 2.04 39.10 -28.96
C SER A 397 1.87 38.27 -27.70
N ASP A 398 1.82 38.95 -26.55
CA ASP A 398 1.57 38.31 -25.26
C ASP A 398 0.21 37.58 -25.31
N GLY A 399 0.16 36.42 -24.68
CA GLY A 399 -1.08 35.74 -24.37
C GLY A 399 -1.93 36.55 -23.40
N SER A 400 -3.23 36.28 -23.41
CA SER A 400 -4.16 36.84 -22.44
C SER A 400 -4.30 35.94 -21.21
N ASP A 401 -4.38 36.54 -20.03
CA ASP A 401 -4.71 35.81 -18.80
C ASP A 401 -6.12 35.21 -18.91
N GLY A 402 -6.25 33.99 -18.37
CA GLY A 402 -7.52 33.34 -18.15
C GLY A 402 -8.36 34.05 -17.08
N SER A 403 -9.66 33.84 -17.11
CA SER A 403 -10.58 34.38 -16.12
C SER A 403 -10.74 33.45 -14.92
N ASP A 404 -10.79 34.02 -13.71
CA ASP A 404 -11.12 33.26 -12.49
C ASP A 404 -12.52 32.66 -12.57
N GLY A 405 -12.64 31.44 -12.06
CA GLY A 405 -13.91 30.76 -11.89
C GLY A 405 -14.79 31.43 -10.83
N SER A 406 -16.10 31.34 -11.03
CA SER A 406 -17.09 31.82 -10.06
C SER A 406 -17.18 30.88 -8.86
N SER A 407 -17.28 31.44 -7.66
CA SER A 407 -17.68 30.64 -6.50
C SER A 407 -19.13 30.20 -6.63
N GLY A 408 -19.42 28.96 -6.24
CA GLY A 408 -20.78 28.45 -6.14
C GLY A 408 -21.62 29.28 -5.16
N GLY A 409 -22.94 29.20 -5.30
CA GLY A 409 -23.87 29.91 -4.45
C GLY A 409 -23.79 29.50 -2.98
N ASN A 410 -24.42 30.29 -2.11
CA ASN A 410 -24.74 29.80 -0.77
C ASN A 410 -25.58 28.52 -0.89
N PRO A 411 -25.41 27.54 0.01
CA PRO A 411 -26.15 26.30 -0.09
C PRO A 411 -27.65 26.54 -0.02
N ASP A 412 -28.37 26.02 -1.02
CA ASP A 412 -29.82 26.01 -1.04
C ASP A 412 -30.33 24.94 -0.09
N ILE A 413 -31.33 25.27 0.72
CA ILE A 413 -31.88 24.35 1.72
C ILE A 413 -33.37 24.18 1.49
N GLU A 414 -33.79 22.93 1.26
CA GLU A 414 -35.18 22.57 1.09
C GLU A 414 -35.65 21.67 2.22
N LEU A 415 -36.72 22.09 2.89
CA LEU A 415 -37.40 21.28 3.89
C LEU A 415 -38.28 20.25 3.21
N VAL A 416 -37.98 18.97 3.43
CA VAL A 416 -38.70 17.82 2.87
C VAL A 416 -39.26 16.91 3.97
N SER A 417 -40.24 16.09 3.63
CA SER A 417 -40.82 15.15 4.59
C SER A 417 -39.82 14.06 5.00
N PRO A 418 -39.86 13.54 6.25
CA PRO A 418 -39.04 12.39 6.64
C PRO A 418 -39.19 11.18 5.71
N SER A 419 -40.42 10.91 5.25
CA SER A 419 -40.70 9.84 4.29
C SER A 419 -40.03 10.03 2.93
N THR A 420 -39.80 11.27 2.51
CA THR A 420 -39.02 11.57 1.29
C THR A 420 -37.57 11.17 1.51
N LEU A 421 -36.97 11.56 2.64
CA LEU A 421 -35.58 11.23 2.95
C LEU A 421 -35.36 9.71 3.13
N GLU A 422 -36.28 9.01 3.78
CA GLU A 422 -36.22 7.55 3.97
C GLU A 422 -36.01 6.78 2.65
N GLN A 423 -36.66 7.21 1.56
CA GLN A 423 -36.49 6.62 0.22
C GLN A 423 -35.05 6.76 -0.28
N HIS A 424 -34.36 7.81 0.16
CA HIS A 424 -32.96 8.04 -0.15
C HIS A 424 -32.01 7.41 0.87
N PHE A 425 -32.42 6.96 2.05
CA PHE A 425 -31.48 6.32 2.97
C PHE A 425 -31.41 4.80 2.80
N GLY A 426 -32.45 4.15 2.28
CA GLY A 426 -32.45 2.70 2.01
C GLY A 426 -32.11 1.86 3.25
N GLU A 427 -31.61 0.64 3.04
CA GLU A 427 -31.21 -0.25 4.15
C GLU A 427 -29.99 0.30 4.91
N CYS A 428 -30.01 0.10 6.23
CA CYS A 428 -28.99 0.47 7.20
C CYS A 428 -28.55 -0.77 8.00
N VAL A 429 -27.34 -0.74 8.57
CA VAL A 429 -26.90 -1.78 9.51
C VAL A 429 -27.72 -1.60 10.80
N LEU A 430 -28.42 -2.66 11.20
CA LEU A 430 -29.22 -2.74 12.42
C LEU A 430 -28.35 -2.96 13.66
#